data_AF-A0AAD7BB12-F1
#
_entry.id   AF-A0AAD7BB12-F1
#
_cell.length_a   1.000
_cell.length_b   1.000
_cell.length_c   1.000
_cell.angle_alpha   90.00
_cell.angle_beta   90.00
_cell.angle_gamma   90.00
#
_symmetry.space_group_name_H-M   'P 1'
#
loop_
_entity.id
_entity.type
_entity.pdbx_description
1 polymer ?
#
loop_
_entity_poly.entity_id
_entity_poly.type
_entity_poly.pdbx_seq_one_letter_code
_entity_poly.pdbx_strand_id
1 'polypeptide(L)'
;LLDILLGLGRDSKIGVFGEIIAYYGVVEAQGRGRLHVHMLLWLRHALSPLELLKRCTQNPDFAQQVFKWYEDVFSQCLPENTVPYVKEHDMYLRQPVMSRPLNPRDPDFHLNFNQDLREVLESTAQIHDHSDTCFKYLPKTPRNLRDNDKDCRFQLPRPLQAATHMDEDGTIVLRCNNGRVNTYVPLIVSSERCNMDAKTISSGTVALAMFYYVGNYTIKASMDTAIIFSALCAAIKALQDHPPMDVDGELDPSEHSRLLMVKTVNQLVGKRELSSQQVATKLLGLPMRYTNMSYPIFYWSRTLRELAPQAFCPQDDTEPVIQSQEDDVESALD
;
A
#
# COMPACT_ATOMS: atom_id res chain seq x y z
N LEU A 1 -1.02 5.74 16.08
CA LEU A 1 0.03 6.62 15.51
C LEU A 1 -0.51 7.42 14.33
N LEU A 2 -1.20 6.81 13.36
CA LEU A 2 -1.87 7.53 12.27
C LEU A 2 -2.78 8.68 12.75
N ASP A 3 -3.60 8.48 13.78
CA ASP A 3 -4.45 9.56 14.32
C ASP A 3 -3.67 10.78 14.81
N ILE A 4 -2.43 10.57 15.27
CA ILE A 4 -1.52 11.62 15.72
C ILE A 4 -0.86 12.30 14.52
N LEU A 5 -0.26 11.50 13.62
CA LEU A 5 0.45 12.01 12.44
C LEU A 5 -0.49 12.73 11.47
N LEU A 6 -1.72 12.25 11.30
CA LEU A 6 -2.75 12.84 10.46
C LEU A 6 -3.61 13.89 11.21
N GLY A 7 -3.41 14.05 12.52
CA GLY A 7 -4.08 15.07 13.33
C GLY A 7 -5.57 14.82 13.62
N LEU A 8 -6.11 13.64 13.30
CA LEU A 8 -7.54 13.31 13.40
C LEU A 8 -8.08 13.45 14.82
N GLY A 9 -7.24 13.14 15.82
CA GLY A 9 -7.58 13.22 17.25
C GLY A 9 -7.35 14.59 17.88
N ARG A 10 -6.80 15.57 17.15
CA ARG A 10 -6.53 16.92 17.69
C ARG A 10 -7.75 17.83 17.53
N ASP A 11 -7.91 18.80 18.43
CA ASP A 11 -8.97 19.81 18.32
C ASP A 11 -8.84 20.63 17.05
N SER A 12 -7.61 20.97 16.66
CA SER A 12 -7.32 21.69 15.42
C SER A 12 -7.53 20.86 14.15
N LYS A 13 -7.59 19.52 14.25
CA LYS A 13 -7.59 18.58 13.12
C LYS A 13 -6.37 18.69 12.18
N ILE A 14 -5.30 19.35 12.64
CA ILE A 14 -4.09 19.58 11.85
C ILE A 14 -3.00 18.57 12.22
N GLY A 15 -2.62 17.76 11.23
CA GLY A 15 -1.50 16.82 11.28
C GLY A 15 -0.27 17.32 10.50
N VAL A 16 0.65 16.39 10.23
CA VAL A 16 1.90 16.65 9.48
C VAL A 16 1.63 17.21 8.08
N PHE A 17 0.57 16.73 7.42
CA PHE A 17 0.20 17.17 6.07
C PHE A 17 -0.81 18.34 6.07
N GLY A 18 -1.18 18.89 7.22
CA GLY A 18 -2.34 19.79 7.36
C GLY A 18 -3.63 19.06 7.74
N GLU A 19 -4.78 19.58 7.34
CA GLU A 19 -6.08 18.99 7.63
C GLU A 19 -6.46 17.90 6.60
N ILE A 20 -6.65 16.67 7.09
CA ILE A 20 -7.05 15.50 6.29
C ILE A 20 -8.56 15.32 6.34
N ILE A 21 -9.21 15.25 5.16
CA ILE A 21 -10.65 14.96 5.05
C ILE A 21 -10.92 13.48 4.82
N ALA A 22 -10.04 12.79 4.12
CA ALA A 22 -10.15 11.37 3.85
C ALA A 22 -8.77 10.74 3.74
N TYR A 23 -8.66 9.47 4.14
CA TYR A 23 -7.53 8.64 3.80
C TYR A 23 -7.96 7.19 3.58
N TYR A 24 -7.16 6.49 2.80
CA TYR A 24 -7.33 5.07 2.59
C TYR A 24 -5.96 4.40 2.53
N GLY A 25 -5.76 3.41 3.39
CA GLY A 25 -4.52 2.67 3.56
C GLY A 25 -4.76 1.18 3.52
N VAL A 26 -3.93 0.42 2.80
CA VAL A 26 -3.98 -1.04 2.75
C VAL A 26 -2.63 -1.63 3.14
N VAL A 27 -2.66 -2.59 4.04
CA VAL A 27 -1.47 -3.34 4.47
C VAL A 27 -1.30 -4.56 3.58
N GLU A 28 -0.10 -4.71 3.02
CA GLU A 28 0.26 -5.85 2.18
C GLU A 28 1.56 -6.50 2.68
N ALA A 29 1.68 -7.83 2.57
CA ALA A 29 2.95 -8.50 2.69
C ALA A 29 3.64 -8.57 1.34
N GLN A 30 4.85 -8.01 1.26
CA GLN A 30 5.71 -8.20 0.11
C GLN A 30 6.20 -9.66 0.07
N GLY A 31 6.68 -10.15 -1.09
CA GLY A 31 7.19 -11.52 -1.27
C GLY A 31 8.38 -11.96 -0.39
N ARG A 32 8.83 -11.12 0.55
CA ARG A 32 9.79 -11.46 1.62
C ARG A 32 9.15 -11.43 3.02
N GLY A 33 7.82 -11.44 3.10
CA GLY A 33 7.03 -11.43 4.33
C GLY A 33 6.91 -10.09 5.07
N ARG A 34 7.63 -9.05 4.63
CA ARG A 34 7.58 -7.72 5.25
C ARG A 34 6.26 -7.03 4.96
N LEU A 35 5.64 -6.50 6.01
CA LEU A 35 4.43 -5.69 5.90
C LEU A 35 4.80 -4.27 5.49
N HIS A 36 3.98 -3.71 4.62
CA HIS A 36 4.04 -2.31 4.21
C HIS A 36 2.64 -1.80 3.97
N VAL A 37 2.44 -0.50 4.18
CA VAL A 37 1.15 0.15 3.97
C VAL A 37 1.26 1.09 2.76
N HIS A 38 0.31 0.96 1.84
CA HIS A 38 0.10 1.94 0.77
C HIS A 38 -1.03 2.85 1.17
N MET A 39 -0.82 4.17 1.18
CA MET A 39 -1.81 5.13 1.64
C MET A 39 -2.06 6.22 0.60
N LEU A 40 -3.34 6.60 0.46
CA LEU A 40 -3.78 7.83 -0.18
C LEU A 40 -4.35 8.76 0.88
N LEU A 41 -3.99 10.04 0.78
CA LEU A 41 -4.41 11.10 1.68
C LEU A 41 -5.08 12.21 0.85
N TRP A 42 -6.25 12.66 1.30
CA TRP A 42 -6.96 13.81 0.74
C TRP A 42 -7.00 14.93 1.77
N LEU A 43 -6.46 16.08 1.39
CA LEU A 43 -6.35 17.26 2.25
C LEU A 43 -7.55 18.18 1.99
N ARG A 44 -8.10 18.83 3.02
CA ARG A 44 -9.28 19.72 2.88
C ARG A 44 -9.06 20.84 1.88
N HIS A 45 -7.88 21.44 1.90
CA HIS A 45 -7.54 22.66 1.17
C HIS A 45 -6.62 22.38 -0.04
N ALA A 46 -6.41 21.12 -0.41
CA ALA A 46 -5.64 20.80 -1.59
C ALA A 46 -6.35 21.29 -2.84
N LEU A 47 -5.63 22.07 -3.65
CA LEU A 47 -6.09 22.48 -4.97
C LEU A 47 -5.96 21.30 -5.93
N SER A 48 -6.79 21.31 -6.98
CA SER A 48 -6.55 20.44 -8.11
C SER A 48 -5.21 20.83 -8.76
N PRO A 49 -4.50 19.88 -9.40
CA PRO A 49 -3.30 20.16 -10.17
C PRO A 49 -3.36 21.38 -11.09
N LEU A 50 -4.45 21.51 -11.85
CA LEU A 50 -4.63 22.60 -12.81
C LEU A 50 -4.80 23.95 -12.11
N GLU A 51 -5.53 23.97 -11.00
CA GLU A 51 -5.72 25.19 -10.21
C GLU A 51 -4.45 25.59 -9.47
N LEU A 52 -3.69 24.62 -8.95
CA LEU A 52 -2.39 24.85 -8.33
C LEU A 52 -1.43 25.48 -9.32
N LEU A 53 -1.29 24.89 -10.51
CA LEU A 53 -0.45 25.41 -11.60
C LEU A 53 -0.86 26.84 -11.95
N LYS A 54 -2.15 27.06 -12.24
CA LYS A 54 -2.67 28.38 -12.61
C LYS A 54 -2.35 29.43 -11.56
N ARG A 55 -2.57 29.15 -10.27
CA ARG A 55 -2.30 30.10 -9.19
C ARG A 55 -0.82 30.36 -8.99
N CYS A 56 0.01 29.32 -9.07
CA CYS A 56 1.46 29.48 -8.97
C CYS A 56 2.02 30.33 -10.12
N THR A 57 1.50 30.18 -11.35
CA THR A 57 1.90 31.01 -12.50
C THR A 57 1.41 32.46 -12.37
N GLN A 58 0.21 32.68 -11.84
CA GLN A 58 -0.38 34.02 -11.74
C GLN A 58 0.09 34.81 -10.52
N ASN A 59 0.53 34.13 -9.46
CA ASN A 59 0.88 34.76 -8.19
C ASN A 59 2.17 34.15 -7.62
N PRO A 60 3.32 34.83 -7.79
CA PRO A 60 4.60 34.38 -7.26
C PRO A 60 4.63 34.21 -5.73
N ASP A 61 3.93 35.06 -4.98
CA ASP A 61 3.89 34.97 -3.51
C ASP A 61 3.13 33.71 -3.06
N PHE A 62 2.08 33.35 -3.79
CA PHE A 62 1.37 32.08 -3.58
C PHE A 62 2.27 30.89 -3.90
N ALA A 63 3.01 30.92 -5.02
CA ALA A 63 3.96 29.86 -5.37
C ALA A 63 5.02 29.66 -4.28
N GLN A 64 5.59 30.74 -3.74
CA GLN A 64 6.56 30.66 -2.64
C GLN A 64 5.96 30.05 -1.37
N GLN A 65 4.72 30.40 -1.03
CA GLN A 65 4.04 29.79 0.12
C GLN A 65 3.81 28.29 -0.07
N VAL A 66 3.44 27.87 -1.29
CA VAL A 66 3.31 26.46 -1.64
C VAL A 66 4.66 25.76 -1.51
N PHE A 67 5.73 26.29 -2.09
CA PHE A 67 7.07 25.70 -2.01
C PHE A 67 7.55 25.57 -0.56
N LYS A 68 7.31 26.59 0.26
CA LYS A 68 7.63 26.55 1.69
C LYS A 68 6.87 25.44 2.42
N TRP A 69 5.58 25.26 2.14
CA TRP A 69 4.81 24.14 2.71
C TRP A 69 5.35 22.78 2.26
N TYR A 70 5.69 22.65 0.98
CA TYR A 70 6.29 21.42 0.45
C TYR A 70 7.62 21.08 1.12
N GLU A 71 8.49 22.05 1.33
CA GLU A 71 9.78 21.85 2.02
C GLU A 71 9.65 21.59 3.53
N ASP A 72 8.57 22.08 4.16
CA ASP A 72 8.26 21.80 5.57
C ASP A 72 7.79 20.35 5.79
N VAL A 73 7.06 19.80 4.82
CA VAL A 73 6.46 18.46 4.91
C VAL A 73 7.35 17.38 4.31
N PHE A 74 7.96 17.64 3.15
CA PHE A 74 8.68 16.64 2.36
C PHE A 74 10.16 17.00 2.21
N SER A 75 11.01 15.97 2.15
CA SER A 75 12.43 16.12 1.89
C SER A 75 12.94 15.08 0.90
N GLN A 76 13.84 15.54 0.03
CA GLN A 76 14.71 14.69 -0.80
C GLN A 76 16.18 14.89 -0.44
N CYS A 77 16.43 15.51 0.71
CA CYS A 77 17.76 15.88 1.17
C CYS A 77 18.21 14.98 2.32
N LEU A 78 19.51 14.75 2.39
CA LEU A 78 20.14 14.38 3.66
C LEU A 78 20.11 15.59 4.61
N PRO A 79 19.83 15.40 5.91
CA PRO A 79 19.83 16.49 6.87
C PRO A 79 21.19 17.19 6.92
N GLU A 80 21.15 18.52 6.97
CA GLU A 80 22.35 19.36 7.01
C GLU A 80 23.05 19.27 8.38
N ASN A 81 24.36 19.55 8.39
CA ASN A 81 25.21 19.49 9.59
C ASN A 81 25.22 18.10 10.27
N THR A 82 25.20 17.04 9.46
CA THR A 82 25.24 15.65 9.94
C THR A 82 26.46 14.90 9.43
N VAL A 83 26.83 13.84 10.15
CA VAL A 83 27.85 12.88 9.72
C VAL A 83 27.19 11.55 9.33
N PRO A 84 27.78 10.78 8.39
CA PRO A 84 27.31 9.43 8.08
C PRO A 84 27.28 8.55 9.33
N TYR A 85 26.30 7.66 9.41
CA TYR A 85 26.18 6.68 10.48
C TYR A 85 27.37 5.73 10.44
N VAL A 86 28.10 5.65 11.55
CA VAL A 86 29.18 4.70 11.74
C VAL A 86 28.71 3.64 12.71
N LYS A 87 28.61 2.40 12.22
CA LYS A 87 28.23 1.26 13.06
C LYS A 87 29.40 0.87 13.97
N GLU A 88 29.18 0.89 15.28
CA GLU A 88 30.14 0.33 16.24
C GLU A 88 30.16 -1.21 16.20
N HIS A 89 31.26 -1.80 16.64
CA HIS A 89 31.53 -3.24 16.52
C HIS A 89 30.42 -4.11 17.14
N ASP A 90 29.88 -3.68 18.28
CA ASP A 90 28.92 -4.45 19.08
C ASP A 90 27.44 -4.10 18.83
N MET A 91 27.15 -3.20 17.88
CA MET A 91 25.78 -2.78 17.58
C MET A 91 25.09 -3.72 16.57
N TYR A 92 23.76 -3.79 16.63
CA TYR A 92 22.98 -4.42 15.56
C TYR A 92 23.14 -3.65 14.24
N LEU A 93 23.06 -4.36 13.10
CA LEU A 93 23.24 -3.77 11.76
C LEU A 93 22.31 -2.56 11.49
N ARG A 94 21.13 -2.54 12.11
CA ARG A 94 20.12 -1.47 11.94
C ARG A 94 19.70 -0.88 13.29
N GLN A 95 20.66 -0.70 14.20
CA GLN A 95 20.39 -0.20 15.55
C GLN A 95 19.53 1.09 15.59
N PRO A 96 19.75 2.10 14.71
CA PRO A 96 18.93 3.32 14.71
C PRO A 96 17.44 3.03 14.48
N VAL A 97 17.11 1.99 13.72
CA VAL A 97 15.72 1.58 13.43
C VAL A 97 15.09 0.79 14.57
N MET A 98 15.91 0.07 15.34
CA MET A 98 15.47 -0.75 16.47
C MET A 98 15.37 0.05 17.77
N SER A 99 15.81 1.30 17.76
CA SER A 99 15.84 2.18 18.93
C SER A 99 14.56 3.02 19.02
N ARG A 100 14.26 3.59 20.19
CA ARG A 100 13.12 4.50 20.35
C ARG A 100 13.41 5.84 19.66
N PRO A 101 12.39 6.53 19.10
CA PRO A 101 12.49 7.94 18.69
C PRO A 101 13.13 8.81 19.78
N LEU A 102 13.87 9.84 19.37
CA LEU A 102 14.37 10.86 20.30
C LEU A 102 13.23 11.42 21.15
N ASN A 103 13.50 11.65 22.43
CA ASN A 103 12.52 12.22 23.35
C ASN A 103 12.29 13.71 23.00
N PRO A 104 11.08 14.13 22.61
CA PRO A 104 10.81 15.54 22.28
C PRO A 104 10.93 16.50 23.47
N ARG A 105 11.01 15.97 24.71
CA ARG A 105 11.21 16.76 25.93
C ARG A 105 12.69 16.95 26.29
N ASP A 106 13.59 16.36 25.53
CA ASP A 106 15.03 16.54 25.73
C ASP A 106 15.43 17.97 25.34
N PRO A 107 16.16 18.73 26.19
CA PRO A 107 16.67 20.06 25.84
C PRO A 107 17.48 20.07 24.53
N ASP A 108 18.18 18.98 24.23
CA ASP A 108 19.04 18.84 23.05
C ASP A 108 18.31 18.19 21.86
N PHE A 109 16.98 18.02 21.93
CA PHE A 109 16.18 17.39 20.88
C PHE A 109 16.46 18.01 19.50
N HIS A 110 16.39 19.34 19.40
CA HIS A 110 16.59 20.04 18.13
C HIS A 110 18.02 19.96 17.61
N LEU A 111 19.00 19.89 18.51
CA LEU A 111 20.42 19.72 18.15
C LEU A 111 20.67 18.32 17.58
N ASN A 112 20.04 17.30 18.16
CA ASN A 112 20.27 15.90 17.83
C ASN A 112 19.34 15.36 16.74
N PHE A 113 18.21 16.04 16.45
CA PHE A 113 17.18 15.55 15.53
C PHE A 113 17.74 15.24 14.13
N ASN A 114 18.53 16.14 13.56
CA ASN A 114 19.07 15.94 12.22
C ASN A 114 19.99 14.73 12.16
N GLN A 115 20.82 14.53 13.19
CA GLN A 115 21.74 13.39 13.26
C GLN A 115 20.97 12.08 13.41
N ASP A 116 20.01 11.97 14.33
CA ASP A 116 19.15 10.77 14.46
C ASP A 116 18.38 10.49 13.15
N LEU A 117 17.82 11.52 12.51
CA LEU A 117 17.16 11.38 11.22
C LEU A 117 18.14 10.83 10.17
N ARG A 118 19.36 11.37 10.07
CA ARG A 118 20.39 10.88 9.14
C ARG A 118 20.67 9.39 9.34
N GLU A 119 20.82 8.96 10.59
CA GLU A 119 21.09 7.56 10.94
C GLU A 119 19.93 6.62 10.59
N VAL A 120 18.70 7.07 10.78
CA VAL A 120 17.49 6.33 10.36
C VAL A 120 17.43 6.22 8.84
N LEU A 121 17.68 7.30 8.09
CA LEU A 121 17.64 7.29 6.63
C LEU A 121 18.63 6.28 6.03
N GLU A 122 19.85 6.22 6.58
CA GLU A 122 20.88 5.27 6.17
C GLU A 122 20.54 3.83 6.58
N SER A 123 19.85 3.64 7.71
CA SER A 123 19.50 2.31 8.24
C SER A 123 18.21 1.71 7.68
N THR A 124 17.38 2.51 7.02
CA THR A 124 16.06 2.10 6.51
C THR A 124 16.05 1.76 5.02
N ALA A 125 17.15 1.95 4.28
CA ALA A 125 17.17 1.97 2.81
C ALA A 125 16.35 3.13 2.21
N GLN A 126 16.25 4.24 2.94
CA GLN A 126 15.72 5.50 2.39
C GLN A 126 16.66 6.10 1.35
N ILE A 127 17.96 5.86 1.50
CA ILE A 127 18.97 6.12 0.47
C ILE A 127 19.01 4.90 -0.46
N HIS A 128 18.78 5.14 -1.74
CA HIS A 128 18.71 4.11 -2.75
C HIS A 128 20.10 3.60 -3.12
N ASP A 129 20.29 2.30 -2.93
CA ASP A 129 21.41 1.55 -3.50
C ASP A 129 20.90 0.61 -4.59
N HIS A 130 21.59 0.59 -5.73
CA HIS A 130 21.19 -0.27 -6.82
C HIS A 130 21.28 -1.74 -6.42
N SER A 131 20.20 -2.45 -6.75
CA SER A 131 20.07 -3.90 -6.54
C SER A 131 19.39 -4.51 -7.77
N ASP A 132 19.33 -5.83 -7.85
CA ASP A 132 18.65 -6.52 -8.96
C ASP A 132 17.20 -6.09 -9.16
N THR A 133 16.56 -5.57 -8.10
CA THR A 133 15.20 -5.02 -8.19
C THR A 133 15.10 -3.79 -9.10
N CYS A 134 16.18 -3.01 -9.23
CA CYS A 134 16.25 -1.84 -10.11
C CYS A 134 16.08 -2.23 -11.57
N PHE A 135 16.53 -3.44 -11.91
CA PHE A 135 16.65 -3.93 -13.28
C PHE A 135 15.62 -5.04 -13.57
N LYS A 136 14.60 -5.20 -12.72
CA LYS A 136 13.59 -6.27 -12.82
C LYS A 136 12.94 -6.35 -14.20
N TYR A 137 12.72 -5.21 -14.84
CA TYR A 137 12.02 -5.11 -16.12
C TYR A 137 12.97 -4.99 -17.32
N LEU A 138 14.28 -5.00 -17.10
CA LEU A 138 15.21 -5.05 -18.22
C LEU A 138 15.15 -6.41 -18.90
N PRO A 139 15.14 -6.45 -20.25
CA PRO A 139 15.26 -7.71 -20.97
C PRO A 139 16.55 -8.44 -20.56
N LYS A 140 16.54 -9.77 -20.59
CA LYS A 140 17.69 -10.58 -20.13
C LYS A 140 18.93 -10.42 -21.02
N THR A 141 18.74 -10.14 -22.31
CA THR A 141 19.79 -10.02 -23.33
C THR A 141 20.72 -8.79 -23.17
N PRO A 142 20.24 -7.57 -22.81
CA PRO A 142 21.10 -6.40 -22.57
C PRO A 142 21.67 -6.26 -21.15
N ARG A 143 21.56 -7.25 -20.24
CA ARG A 143 22.04 -7.06 -18.84
C ARG A 143 23.52 -6.66 -18.72
N ASN A 144 24.35 -7.09 -19.66
CA ASN A 144 25.78 -6.76 -19.68
C ASN A 144 26.09 -5.36 -20.23
N LEU A 145 25.10 -4.71 -20.85
CA LEU A 145 25.19 -3.35 -21.40
C LEU A 145 24.46 -2.32 -20.52
N ARG A 146 23.99 -2.74 -19.33
CA ARG A 146 23.19 -1.88 -18.47
C ARG A 146 24.01 -0.71 -17.93
N ASP A 147 23.40 0.45 -17.93
CA ASP A 147 23.84 1.62 -17.18
C ASP A 147 23.05 1.64 -15.86
N ASN A 148 23.74 1.40 -14.74
CA ASN A 148 23.05 1.21 -13.46
C ASN A 148 22.17 2.41 -13.08
N ASP A 149 22.59 3.63 -13.39
CA ASP A 149 21.88 4.85 -13.04
C ASP A 149 20.75 5.12 -14.06
N LYS A 150 21.01 4.98 -15.37
CA LYS A 150 19.98 5.24 -16.40
C LYS A 150 18.91 4.16 -16.49
N ASP A 151 19.28 2.91 -16.27
CA ASP A 151 18.36 1.77 -16.35
C ASP A 151 17.70 1.44 -15.01
N CYS A 152 17.89 2.29 -14.00
CA CYS A 152 17.21 2.16 -12.72
C CYS A 152 15.71 2.42 -12.91
N ARG A 153 14.87 1.40 -12.68
CA ARG A 153 13.40 1.55 -12.77
C ARG A 153 12.83 2.63 -11.84
N PHE A 154 13.56 3.00 -10.79
CA PHE A 154 13.15 4.03 -9.83
C PHE A 154 13.61 5.43 -10.24
N GLN A 155 14.36 5.55 -11.34
CA GLN A 155 14.88 6.81 -11.89
C GLN A 155 15.76 7.55 -10.87
N LEU A 156 16.70 6.81 -10.27
CA LEU A 156 17.68 7.32 -9.31
C LEU A 156 19.10 7.05 -9.83
N PRO A 157 20.04 8.01 -9.67
CA PRO A 157 19.89 9.28 -8.96
C PRO A 157 19.12 10.34 -9.75
N ARG A 158 18.33 11.17 -9.04
CA ARG A 158 17.70 12.38 -9.58
C ARG A 158 18.73 13.50 -9.74
N PRO A 159 18.49 14.49 -10.62
CA PRO A 159 19.26 15.73 -10.63
C PRO A 159 19.22 16.45 -9.27
N LEU A 160 20.34 17.06 -8.89
CA LEU A 160 20.40 17.91 -7.69
C LEU A 160 19.66 19.23 -7.95
N GLN A 161 19.00 19.74 -6.92
CA GLN A 161 18.17 20.93 -7.00
C GLN A 161 18.49 21.85 -5.82
N ALA A 162 18.96 23.06 -6.12
CA ALA A 162 19.37 24.03 -5.11
C ALA A 162 18.18 24.58 -4.31
N ALA A 163 17.01 24.70 -4.95
CA ALA A 163 15.77 25.18 -4.35
C ALA A 163 14.56 24.51 -4.98
N THR A 164 13.45 24.45 -4.23
CA THR A 164 12.17 24.01 -4.78
C THR A 164 11.64 25.03 -5.78
N HIS A 165 11.20 24.55 -6.94
CA HIS A 165 10.61 25.38 -7.99
C HIS A 165 9.53 24.59 -8.75
N MET A 166 8.84 25.27 -9.67
CA MET A 166 7.93 24.64 -10.61
C MET A 166 8.57 24.63 -11.99
N ASP A 167 8.59 23.48 -12.65
CA ASP A 167 9.14 23.33 -14.00
C ASP A 167 8.15 23.82 -15.09
N GLU A 168 8.60 23.75 -16.34
CA GLU A 168 7.82 24.19 -17.52
C GLU A 168 6.52 23.37 -17.71
N ASP A 169 6.49 22.13 -17.23
CA ASP A 169 5.34 21.23 -17.28
C ASP A 169 4.37 21.45 -16.10
N GLY A 170 4.68 22.39 -15.21
CA GLY A 170 3.86 22.70 -14.05
C GLY A 170 4.02 21.71 -12.89
N THR A 171 5.10 20.92 -12.89
CA THR A 171 5.42 19.99 -11.81
C THR A 171 6.30 20.67 -10.77
N ILE A 172 5.98 20.46 -9.49
CA ILE A 172 6.81 20.95 -8.39
C ILE A 172 8.03 20.03 -8.25
N VAL A 173 9.20 20.60 -8.47
CA VAL A 173 10.50 19.97 -8.32
C VAL A 173 11.08 20.39 -6.97
N LEU A 174 11.21 19.45 -6.04
CA LEU A 174 11.72 19.71 -4.69
C LEU A 174 13.23 19.96 -4.67
N ARG A 175 13.68 20.79 -3.72
CA ARG A 175 15.08 20.89 -3.32
C ARG A 175 15.65 19.50 -3.01
N CYS A 176 16.83 19.22 -3.55
CA CYS A 176 17.47 17.91 -3.50
C CYS A 176 18.99 18.07 -3.43
N ASN A 177 19.59 17.71 -2.29
CA ASN A 177 21.05 17.70 -2.11
C ASN A 177 21.67 16.31 -2.33
N ASN A 178 20.84 15.27 -2.49
CA ASN A 178 21.29 13.92 -2.78
C ASN A 178 20.29 13.19 -3.69
N GLY A 179 20.68 12.98 -4.94
CA GLY A 179 19.83 12.36 -5.96
C GLY A 179 19.37 10.93 -5.66
N ARG A 180 19.97 10.22 -4.68
CA ARG A 180 19.59 8.85 -4.33
C ARG A 180 18.56 8.76 -3.20
N VAL A 181 18.21 9.86 -2.56
CA VAL A 181 17.25 9.85 -1.45
C VAL A 181 15.81 9.73 -1.99
N ASN A 182 15.08 8.74 -1.49
CA ASN A 182 13.64 8.65 -1.72
C ASN A 182 12.92 9.76 -0.97
N THR A 183 11.88 10.34 -1.58
CA THR A 183 11.13 11.43 -0.94
C THR A 183 10.50 10.91 0.34
N TYR A 184 10.76 11.61 1.44
CA TYR A 184 10.28 11.22 2.77
C TYR A 184 9.68 12.40 3.52
N VAL A 185 8.96 12.08 4.58
CA VAL A 185 8.41 13.06 5.53
C VAL A 185 9.24 12.95 6.81
N PRO A 186 10.10 13.93 7.15
CA PRO A 186 11.05 13.84 8.26
C PRO A 186 10.40 13.37 9.57
N LEU A 187 9.28 13.98 9.95
CA LEU A 187 8.58 13.63 11.19
C LEU A 187 8.03 12.20 11.21
N ILE A 188 7.62 11.66 10.05
CA ILE A 188 7.09 10.30 9.96
C ILE A 188 8.24 9.29 10.00
N VAL A 189 9.31 9.51 9.23
CA VAL A 189 10.49 8.62 9.25
C VAL A 189 11.13 8.58 10.64
N SER A 190 11.29 9.71 11.32
CA SER A 190 11.84 9.73 12.68
C SER A 190 10.93 9.04 13.70
N SER A 191 9.61 9.07 13.50
CA SER A 191 8.64 8.46 14.43
C SER A 191 8.47 6.95 14.21
N GLU A 192 8.26 6.54 12.96
CA GLU A 192 8.01 5.15 12.56
C GLU A 192 9.32 4.36 12.38
N ARG A 193 10.45 5.07 12.19
CA ARG A 193 11.80 4.53 11.96
C ARG A 193 11.85 3.50 10.83
N CYS A 194 10.98 3.61 9.84
CA CYS A 194 10.93 2.74 8.67
C CYS A 194 11.06 3.51 7.36
N ASN A 195 11.39 2.80 6.29
CA ASN A 195 11.40 3.38 4.94
C ASN A 195 10.00 3.85 4.55
N MET A 196 9.94 4.96 3.82
CA MET A 196 8.73 5.44 3.17
C MET A 196 9.04 6.01 1.79
N ASP A 197 8.02 6.18 0.98
CA ASP A 197 8.09 6.97 -0.25
C ASP A 197 6.85 7.85 -0.31
N ALA A 198 7.03 9.15 -0.18
CA ALA A 198 5.96 10.13 -0.18
C ALA A 198 5.95 10.87 -1.51
N LYS A 199 4.83 10.82 -2.22
CA LYS A 199 4.67 11.51 -3.50
C LYS A 199 3.42 12.36 -3.47
N THR A 200 3.54 13.59 -3.94
CA THR A 200 2.38 14.43 -4.17
C THR A 200 1.82 14.18 -5.56
N ILE A 201 0.50 14.28 -5.68
CA ILE A 201 -0.21 14.06 -6.93
C ILE A 201 -0.44 15.44 -7.56
N SER A 202 0.55 15.90 -8.32
CA SER A 202 0.62 17.26 -8.86
C SER A 202 0.04 17.42 -10.26
N SER A 203 -0.38 16.34 -10.94
CA SER A 203 -0.99 16.39 -12.29
C SER A 203 -2.12 15.38 -12.44
N GLY A 204 -3.05 15.64 -13.38
CA GLY A 204 -4.18 14.73 -13.66
C GLY A 204 -3.73 13.36 -14.18
N THR A 205 -2.70 13.32 -15.04
CA THR A 205 -2.11 12.07 -15.55
C THR A 205 -1.41 11.29 -14.43
N VAL A 206 -0.66 11.99 -13.57
CA VAL A 206 -0.04 11.39 -12.38
C VAL A 206 -1.11 10.88 -11.42
N ALA A 207 -2.22 11.60 -11.26
CA ALA A 207 -3.36 11.15 -10.45
C ALA A 207 -3.94 9.83 -10.97
N LEU A 208 -4.24 9.74 -12.26
CA LEU A 208 -4.74 8.50 -12.88
C LEU A 208 -3.75 7.34 -12.73
N ALA A 209 -2.46 7.59 -12.98
CA ALA A 209 -1.42 6.59 -12.80
C ALA A 209 -1.30 6.14 -11.33
N MET A 210 -1.43 7.05 -10.37
CA MET A 210 -1.42 6.73 -8.94
C MET A 210 -2.66 5.98 -8.48
N PHE A 211 -3.85 6.33 -9.00
CA PHE A 211 -5.06 5.54 -8.76
C PHE A 211 -4.94 4.13 -9.31
N TYR A 212 -4.34 3.96 -10.50
CA TYR A 212 -4.05 2.63 -11.04
C TYR A 212 -3.02 1.88 -10.18
N TYR A 213 -1.96 2.57 -9.75
CA TYR A 213 -0.93 2.03 -8.88
C TYR A 213 -1.50 1.56 -7.55
N VAL A 214 -2.13 2.44 -6.77
CA VAL A 214 -2.76 2.11 -5.48
C VAL A 214 -3.92 1.14 -5.66
N GLY A 215 -4.67 1.26 -6.74
CA GLY A 215 -5.70 0.31 -7.15
C GLY A 215 -5.11 -1.09 -7.22
N ASN A 216 -3.98 -1.28 -7.91
CA ASN A 216 -3.29 -2.57 -7.99
C ASN A 216 -2.81 -3.11 -6.64
N TYR A 217 -2.51 -2.26 -5.64
CA TYR A 217 -2.20 -2.71 -4.28
C TYR A 217 -3.46 -3.03 -3.47
N THR A 218 -4.54 -2.29 -3.69
CA THR A 218 -5.83 -2.48 -3.02
C THR A 218 -6.52 -3.75 -3.50
N ILE A 219 -6.48 -3.99 -4.81
CA ILE A 219 -7.08 -5.17 -5.45
C ILE A 219 -6.07 -6.29 -5.64
N LYS A 220 -4.82 -6.10 -5.18
CA LYS A 220 -3.70 -6.98 -5.52
C LYS A 220 -4.17 -8.41 -5.43
N ALA A 221 -4.19 -9.08 -6.58
CA ALA A 221 -4.66 -10.43 -6.67
C ALA A 221 -3.92 -11.22 -5.59
N SER A 222 -4.68 -11.73 -4.63
CA SER A 222 -4.09 -12.38 -3.45
C SER A 222 -3.30 -13.64 -3.82
N MET A 223 -3.35 -14.05 -5.09
CA MET A 223 -2.77 -15.27 -5.63
C MET A 223 -2.15 -15.02 -7.00
N ASP A 224 -0.97 -15.62 -7.22
CA ASP A 224 -0.27 -15.65 -8.50
C ASP A 224 -1.07 -16.48 -9.53
N THR A 225 -1.13 -16.03 -10.79
CA THR A 225 -1.82 -16.75 -11.87
C THR A 225 -1.33 -18.19 -12.03
N ALA A 226 -0.04 -18.48 -11.80
CA ALA A 226 0.49 -19.83 -11.84
C ALA A 226 -0.07 -20.71 -10.72
N ILE A 227 -0.31 -20.15 -9.54
CA ILE A 227 -0.98 -20.84 -8.43
C ILE A 227 -2.44 -21.09 -8.79
N ILE A 228 -3.11 -20.10 -9.39
CA ILE A 228 -4.49 -20.24 -9.84
C ILE A 228 -4.63 -21.36 -10.86
N PHE A 229 -3.74 -21.36 -11.85
CA PHE A 229 -3.72 -22.39 -12.88
C PHE A 229 -3.39 -23.77 -12.31
N SER A 230 -2.42 -23.88 -11.39
CA SER A 230 -2.09 -25.13 -10.72
C SER A 230 -3.26 -25.70 -9.91
N ALA A 231 -3.99 -24.83 -9.19
CA ALA A 231 -5.18 -25.24 -8.44
C ALA A 231 -6.31 -25.72 -9.36
N LEU A 232 -6.52 -25.04 -10.49
CA LEU A 232 -7.49 -25.44 -11.50
C LEU A 232 -7.13 -26.81 -12.12
N CYS A 233 -5.88 -26.98 -12.56
CA CYS A 233 -5.41 -28.26 -13.10
C CYS A 233 -5.54 -29.40 -12.07
N ALA A 234 -5.23 -29.14 -10.81
CA ALA A 234 -5.41 -30.11 -9.74
C ALA A 234 -6.89 -30.45 -9.50
N ALA A 235 -7.79 -29.47 -9.57
CA ALA A 235 -9.22 -29.68 -9.43
C ALA A 235 -9.80 -30.49 -10.59
N ILE A 236 -9.39 -30.18 -11.83
CA ILE A 236 -9.77 -30.95 -13.03
C ILE A 236 -9.31 -32.40 -12.89
N LYS A 237 -8.02 -32.61 -12.56
CA LYS A 237 -7.49 -33.96 -12.37
C LYS A 237 -8.25 -34.72 -11.27
N ALA A 238 -8.54 -34.08 -10.15
CA ALA A 238 -9.29 -34.69 -9.06
C ALA A 238 -10.75 -35.06 -9.43
N LEU A 239 -11.35 -34.38 -10.41
CA LEU A 239 -12.66 -34.74 -10.96
C LEU A 239 -12.57 -35.85 -12.01
N GLN A 240 -11.47 -35.92 -12.77
CA GLN A 240 -11.25 -36.99 -13.74
C GLN A 240 -10.90 -38.33 -13.05
N ASP A 241 -10.04 -38.28 -12.03
CA ASP A 241 -9.62 -39.48 -11.28
C ASP A 241 -10.77 -40.02 -10.40
N HIS A 242 -11.62 -39.13 -9.89
CA HIS A 242 -12.76 -39.45 -9.04
C HIS A 242 -14.00 -38.66 -9.49
N PRO A 243 -14.65 -39.09 -10.58
CA PRO A 243 -15.87 -38.47 -11.06
C PRO A 243 -16.94 -38.58 -9.97
N PRO A 244 -17.55 -37.46 -9.55
CA PRO A 244 -18.71 -37.54 -8.68
C PRO A 244 -19.81 -38.27 -9.45
N MET A 245 -20.44 -39.24 -8.79
CA MET A 245 -21.57 -39.97 -9.34
C MET A 245 -22.78 -39.65 -8.48
N ASP A 246 -23.88 -39.30 -9.12
CA ASP A 246 -25.18 -39.27 -8.48
C ASP A 246 -25.76 -40.69 -8.41
N VAL A 247 -27.02 -40.81 -7.96
CA VAL A 247 -27.67 -42.11 -7.76
C VAL A 247 -27.86 -42.87 -9.08
N ASP A 248 -27.90 -42.14 -10.21
CA ASP A 248 -28.19 -42.66 -11.55
C ASP A 248 -26.95 -42.74 -12.46
N GLY A 249 -25.79 -42.22 -12.02
CA GLY A 249 -24.52 -42.22 -12.76
C GLY A 249 -24.34 -41.06 -13.76
N GLU A 250 -25.25 -40.10 -13.80
CA GLU A 250 -25.30 -38.95 -14.71
C GLU A 250 -25.21 -37.65 -13.92
N LEU A 251 -24.02 -37.04 -13.87
CA LEU A 251 -23.85 -35.77 -13.16
C LEU A 251 -24.33 -34.59 -14.01
N ASP A 252 -25.31 -33.84 -13.51
CA ASP A 252 -25.79 -32.60 -14.12
C ASP A 252 -24.62 -31.64 -14.47
N PRO A 253 -24.56 -31.07 -15.68
CA PRO A 253 -23.50 -30.14 -16.08
C PRO A 253 -23.35 -28.90 -15.18
N SER A 254 -24.45 -28.41 -14.58
CA SER A 254 -24.38 -27.29 -13.62
C SER A 254 -23.69 -27.74 -12.33
N GLU A 255 -24.05 -28.91 -11.81
CA GLU A 255 -23.41 -29.50 -10.63
C GLU A 255 -21.93 -29.83 -10.89
N HIS A 256 -21.59 -30.32 -12.08
CA HIS A 256 -20.19 -30.50 -12.51
C HIS A 256 -19.41 -29.19 -12.40
N SER A 257 -19.96 -28.12 -12.96
CA SER A 257 -19.35 -26.78 -12.97
C SER A 257 -19.19 -26.24 -11.55
N ARG A 258 -20.21 -26.42 -10.69
CA ARG A 258 -20.17 -26.03 -9.28
C ARG A 258 -19.08 -26.78 -8.53
N LEU A 259 -18.98 -28.10 -8.68
CA LEU A 259 -17.96 -28.92 -8.03
C LEU A 259 -16.55 -28.59 -8.48
N LEU A 260 -16.35 -28.30 -9.78
CA LEU A 260 -15.08 -27.81 -10.30
C LEU A 260 -14.67 -26.50 -9.63
N MET A 261 -15.59 -25.53 -9.53
CA MET A 261 -15.31 -24.28 -8.84
C MET A 261 -14.98 -24.50 -7.37
N VAL A 262 -15.77 -25.30 -6.65
CA VAL A 262 -15.55 -25.59 -5.22
C VAL A 262 -14.20 -26.26 -4.98
N LYS A 263 -13.86 -27.30 -5.76
CA LYS A 263 -12.56 -27.97 -5.65
C LYS A 263 -11.41 -27.01 -5.98
N THR A 264 -11.57 -26.18 -7.01
CA THR A 264 -10.58 -25.16 -7.36
C THR A 264 -10.39 -24.18 -6.21
N VAL A 265 -11.46 -23.61 -5.65
CA VAL A 265 -11.42 -22.69 -4.50
C VAL A 265 -10.78 -23.35 -3.28
N ASN A 266 -11.11 -24.60 -2.96
CA ASN A 266 -10.51 -25.32 -1.84
C ASN A 266 -9.00 -25.52 -2.03
N GLN A 267 -8.57 -25.88 -3.25
CA GLN A 267 -7.14 -25.98 -3.58
C GLN A 267 -6.44 -24.63 -3.51
N LEU A 268 -7.09 -23.55 -3.97
CA LEU A 268 -6.58 -22.19 -3.88
C LEU A 268 -6.37 -21.76 -2.42
N VAL A 269 -7.36 -21.98 -1.56
CA VAL A 269 -7.29 -21.63 -0.14
C VAL A 269 -6.25 -22.47 0.58
N GLY A 270 -6.23 -23.79 0.35
CA GLY A 270 -5.30 -24.71 1.02
C GLY A 270 -3.83 -24.50 0.63
N LYS A 271 -3.57 -24.03 -0.60
CA LYS A 271 -2.21 -23.71 -1.08
C LYS A 271 -1.80 -22.27 -0.84
N ARG A 272 -2.65 -21.44 -0.23
CA ARG A 272 -2.34 -20.05 0.03
C ARG A 272 -1.35 -19.94 1.18
N GLU A 273 -0.12 -19.54 0.86
CA GLU A 273 0.87 -19.19 1.86
C GLU A 273 0.61 -17.77 2.39
N LEU A 274 0.70 -17.60 3.71
CA LEU A 274 0.63 -16.32 4.39
C LEU A 274 1.95 -16.07 5.11
N SER A 275 2.43 -14.83 5.12
CA SER A 275 3.64 -14.54 5.90
C SER A 275 3.36 -14.63 7.39
N SER A 276 4.37 -15.02 8.17
CA SER A 276 4.25 -15.07 9.64
C SER A 276 3.87 -13.70 10.21
N GLN A 277 4.29 -12.61 9.59
CA GLN A 277 3.92 -11.25 9.98
C GLN A 277 2.44 -10.94 9.72
N GLN A 278 1.85 -11.41 8.60
CA GLN A 278 0.41 -11.25 8.33
C GLN A 278 -0.42 -12.01 9.36
N VAL A 279 -0.03 -13.25 9.64
CA VAL A 279 -0.68 -14.07 10.66
C VAL A 279 -0.58 -13.41 12.03
N ALA A 280 0.61 -12.97 12.44
CA ALA A 280 0.82 -12.26 13.69
C ALA A 280 -0.03 -10.98 13.79
N THR A 281 -0.07 -10.16 12.73
CA THR A 281 -0.90 -8.94 12.67
C THR A 281 -2.38 -9.25 12.89
N LYS A 282 -2.88 -10.30 12.23
CA LYS A 282 -4.26 -10.75 12.38
C LYS A 282 -4.55 -11.27 13.79
N LEU A 283 -3.63 -12.06 14.37
CA LEU A 283 -3.75 -12.58 15.74
C LEU A 283 -3.72 -11.48 16.79
N LEU A 284 -2.96 -10.41 16.56
CA LEU A 284 -2.90 -9.23 17.41
C LEU A 284 -4.13 -8.30 17.24
N GLY A 285 -5.07 -8.64 16.35
CA GLY A 285 -6.25 -7.82 16.09
C GLY A 285 -5.94 -6.50 15.37
N LEU A 286 -4.75 -6.36 14.78
CA LEU A 286 -4.36 -5.15 14.07
C LEU A 286 -5.08 -5.07 12.72
N PRO A 287 -5.52 -3.87 12.31
CA PRO A 287 -6.25 -3.70 11.07
C PRO A 287 -5.31 -3.86 9.86
N MET A 288 -5.82 -4.54 8.82
CA MET A 288 -5.15 -4.64 7.51
C MET A 288 -5.54 -3.51 6.55
N ARG A 289 -6.44 -2.62 7.00
CA ARG A 289 -6.97 -1.47 6.27
C ARG A 289 -7.17 -0.30 7.22
N TYR A 290 -6.72 0.88 6.82
CA TYR A 290 -6.83 2.12 7.58
C TYR A 290 -7.64 3.13 6.78
N THR A 291 -8.73 3.65 7.34
CA THR A 291 -9.54 4.70 6.68
C THR A 291 -10.44 5.38 7.70
N ASN A 292 -10.76 6.66 7.48
CA ASN A 292 -11.82 7.39 8.19
C ASN A 292 -13.15 7.39 7.42
N MET A 293 -13.24 6.69 6.29
CA MET A 293 -14.44 6.62 5.46
C MET A 293 -15.19 5.31 5.71
N SER A 294 -16.53 5.38 5.65
CA SER A 294 -17.39 4.20 5.59
C SER A 294 -17.73 3.88 4.14
N TYR A 295 -17.55 2.62 3.75
CA TYR A 295 -17.88 2.14 2.40
C TYR A 295 -19.08 1.19 2.47
N PRO A 296 -20.14 1.40 1.69
CA PRO A 296 -21.23 0.43 1.58
C PRO A 296 -20.73 -0.86 0.93
N ILE A 297 -21.29 -1.99 1.36
CA ILE A 297 -21.00 -3.30 0.77
C ILE A 297 -21.96 -3.49 -0.40
N PHE A 298 -21.41 -3.65 -1.60
CA PHE A 298 -22.18 -4.03 -2.78
C PHE A 298 -22.02 -5.53 -3.02
N TYR A 299 -23.13 -6.26 -2.97
CA TYR A 299 -23.16 -7.67 -3.37
C TYR A 299 -23.28 -7.75 -4.88
N TRP A 300 -22.18 -8.11 -5.55
CA TRP A 300 -22.09 -8.12 -7.01
C TRP A 300 -23.23 -8.89 -7.68
N SER A 301 -23.60 -10.06 -7.14
CA SER A 301 -24.73 -10.87 -7.65
C SER A 301 -26.07 -10.14 -7.55
N ARG A 302 -26.34 -9.45 -6.42
CA ARG A 302 -27.54 -8.65 -6.26
C ARG A 302 -27.54 -7.44 -7.20
N THR A 303 -26.41 -6.74 -7.28
CA THR A 303 -26.24 -5.60 -8.18
C THR A 303 -26.46 -6.00 -9.65
N LEU A 304 -25.93 -7.14 -10.08
CA LEU A 304 -26.15 -7.67 -11.43
C LEU A 304 -27.62 -8.06 -11.67
N ARG A 305 -28.29 -8.65 -10.67
CA ARG A 305 -29.73 -8.93 -10.75
C ARG A 305 -30.58 -7.67 -10.89
N GLU A 306 -30.21 -6.61 -10.18
CA GLU A 306 -30.93 -5.33 -10.26
C GLU A 306 -30.64 -4.58 -11.58
N LEU A 307 -29.40 -4.60 -12.07
CA LEU A 307 -29.00 -3.90 -13.30
C LEU A 307 -29.32 -4.66 -14.59
N ALA A 308 -29.29 -5.99 -14.55
CA ALA A 308 -29.48 -6.86 -15.70
C ALA A 308 -30.30 -8.11 -15.32
N PRO A 309 -31.56 -7.94 -14.86
CA PRO A 309 -32.41 -9.04 -14.40
C PRO A 309 -32.60 -10.12 -15.47
N GLN A 310 -32.67 -9.73 -16.74
CA GLN A 310 -32.87 -10.64 -17.86
C GLN A 310 -31.69 -11.64 -18.06
N ALA A 311 -30.49 -11.27 -17.61
CA ALA A 311 -29.28 -12.07 -17.77
C ALA A 311 -28.87 -12.83 -16.50
N PHE A 312 -29.33 -12.38 -15.33
CA PHE A 312 -28.90 -12.91 -14.02
C PHE A 312 -30.05 -13.31 -13.11
N CYS A 313 -31.28 -13.41 -13.61
CA CYS A 313 -32.40 -13.96 -12.85
C CYS A 313 -32.01 -15.38 -12.37
N PRO A 314 -32.31 -15.75 -11.12
CA PRO A 314 -32.32 -17.16 -10.76
C PRO A 314 -33.33 -17.83 -11.71
N GLN A 315 -32.87 -18.74 -12.56
CA GLN A 315 -33.77 -19.78 -13.06
C GLN A 315 -34.20 -20.54 -11.81
N ASP A 316 -35.50 -20.76 -11.63
CA ASP A 316 -36.14 -21.33 -10.43
C ASP A 316 -35.29 -22.43 -9.75
N ASP A 317 -34.40 -22.04 -8.85
CA ASP A 317 -33.89 -22.91 -7.80
C ASP A 317 -35.09 -23.03 -6.86
N THR A 318 -35.79 -24.15 -6.96
CA THR A 318 -36.69 -24.59 -5.91
C THR A 318 -35.88 -24.62 -4.62
N GLU A 319 -36.05 -23.62 -3.77
CA GLU A 319 -35.48 -23.62 -2.43
C GLU A 319 -35.86 -24.96 -1.78
N PRO A 320 -34.90 -25.78 -1.31
CA PRO A 320 -35.27 -26.86 -0.43
C PRO A 320 -35.85 -26.21 0.81
N VAL A 321 -37.15 -26.42 1.01
CA VAL A 321 -37.86 -26.02 2.23
C VAL A 321 -37.11 -26.64 3.40
N ILE A 322 -36.31 -25.83 4.10
CA ILE A 322 -35.81 -26.19 5.41
C ILE A 322 -37.04 -26.14 6.31
N GLN A 323 -37.67 -27.29 6.52
CA GLN A 323 -38.64 -27.45 7.61
C GLN A 323 -37.90 -27.13 8.90
N SER A 324 -38.28 -26.03 9.54
CA SER A 324 -37.95 -25.75 10.92
C SER A 324 -38.54 -26.86 11.79
N GLN A 325 -37.71 -27.83 12.18
CA GLN A 325 -37.97 -28.59 13.39
C GLN A 325 -37.72 -27.63 14.56
N GLU A 326 -38.78 -26.94 14.98
CA GLU A 326 -38.94 -26.58 16.38
C GLU A 326 -39.18 -27.89 17.13
N ASP A 327 -38.10 -28.52 17.60
CA ASP A 327 -38.19 -29.52 18.65
C ASP A 327 -37.73 -28.87 19.97
N ASP A 328 -38.65 -28.92 20.92
CA ASP A 328 -38.58 -28.44 22.28
C ASP A 328 -37.28 -28.84 22.99
N VAL A 329 -36.58 -27.85 23.53
CA VAL A 329 -35.68 -28.06 24.68
C VAL A 329 -36.10 -27.09 25.78
N GLU A 330 -37.25 -27.40 26.38
CA GLU A 330 -37.60 -26.95 27.71
C GLU A 330 -37.81 -28.19 28.60
N SER A 331 -37.20 -28.17 29.80
CA SER A 331 -37.17 -29.19 30.86
C SER A 331 -36.01 -30.20 30.86
N ALA A 332 -34.94 -29.83 31.57
CA ALA A 332 -34.22 -30.70 32.51
C ALA A 332 -33.29 -29.85 33.39
N LEU A 333 -33.88 -29.03 34.27
CA LEU A 333 -33.25 -28.65 35.53
C LEU A 333 -34.07 -29.35 36.62
N ASP A 334 -33.56 -30.49 37.05
CA ASP A 334 -33.56 -31.00 38.43
C ASP A 334 -32.43 -32.02 38.58
#